data_AF-A0A432EGC3-F1
#
_entry.id   AF-A0A432EGC3-F1
#
_cell.length_a   1.000
_cell.length_b   1.000
_cell.length_c   1.000
_cell.angle_alpha   90.00
_cell.angle_beta   90.00
_cell.angle_gamma   90.00
#
_symmetry.space_group_name_H-M   'P 1'
#
loop_
_entity.id
_entity.type
_entity.pdbx_description
1 polymer ?
#
loop_
_entity_poly.entity_id
_entity_poly.type
_entity_poly.pdbx_seq_one_letter_code
_entity_poly.pdbx_strand_id
1 'polypeptide(L)'
;MVALLILFGNAEAARMQSLSWASEAPQPTFMVNFDEVPAFSSHSSKDGRRLRLSFPGSDMAAQVSDLMGNRFVKGVFPYASDDGREVYVDILLKRTGKMDISAAGNQLKIVIVSDEGSVSPPVAASNEQKKEPERDVGAKAGSIKHARNPVVAAKSSKQVVKSQEAAVKKPNTTQKARAIKNIAFTKLSGSRVLVKVTMDGQASAPGNFASNNPPRLILDFPGITNKTGKTVIQAGVGVLDSIRLAEAKGRSRIVLELLRTVVVEPEVKGNVVYITLDATAVHPAKKHTAVFSDTSVAGKHQVENVDFRRDGKGGKVMIKLSDAAVAMNLQEGVGEIIVDLPDTHVPPELQRSLDVSDFATPVRYVDTLNQGKNARLVIKAAGRYEHTAIQSGDQIIITVR
;
A
#
# COMPACT_ATOMS: atom_id res chain seq x y z
N MET A 1 -9.79 27.98 18.71
CA MET A 1 -11.22 28.12 19.06
C MET A 1 -11.95 26.97 18.39
N VAL A 2 -12.39 25.97 19.16
CA VAL A 2 -13.08 24.78 18.63
C VAL A 2 -14.57 25.11 18.59
N ALA A 3 -15.15 25.17 17.39
CA ALA A 3 -16.59 25.32 17.22
C ALA A 3 -17.24 23.94 17.30
N LEU A 4 -17.92 23.67 18.41
CA LEU A 4 -18.77 22.50 18.59
C LEU A 4 -20.20 22.93 18.22
N LEU A 5 -20.66 22.52 17.04
CA LEU A 5 -22.04 22.72 16.59
C LEU A 5 -22.81 21.42 16.84
N ILE A 6 -23.88 21.47 17.62
CA ILE A 6 -24.76 20.34 17.91
C ILE A 6 -26.16 20.74 17.45
N LEU A 7 -26.73 19.99 16.51
CA LEU A 7 -28.14 20.08 16.08
C LEU A 7 -28.86 18.83 16.57
N PHE A 8 -30.03 18.98 17.21
CA PHE A 8 -30.83 17.88 17.74
C PHE A 8 -31.93 17.48 16.75
N GLY A 9 -32.00 16.19 16.38
CA GLY A 9 -33.07 15.54 15.61
C GLY A 9 -33.67 14.36 16.38
N ASN A 10 -34.87 13.90 16.01
CA ASN A 10 -35.65 12.90 16.76
C ASN A 10 -35.11 11.46 16.55
N ALA A 11 -35.46 10.58 17.50
CA ALA A 11 -34.80 9.30 17.75
C ALA A 11 -35.31 8.12 16.90
N GLU A 12 -35.15 8.18 15.58
CA GLU A 12 -34.91 6.99 14.76
C GLU A 12 -33.42 6.92 14.42
N ALA A 13 -32.86 5.70 14.30
CA ALA A 13 -31.45 5.53 13.97
C ALA A 13 -31.22 5.97 12.52
N ALA A 14 -30.73 7.21 12.35
CA ALA A 14 -30.45 7.75 11.02
C ALA A 14 -29.47 6.86 10.25
N ARG A 15 -29.83 6.52 9.02
CA ARG A 15 -29.02 5.70 8.12
C ARG A 15 -28.40 6.54 7.03
N MET A 16 -27.08 6.47 6.91
CA MET A 16 -26.37 7.05 5.77
C MET A 16 -26.70 6.25 4.50
N GLN A 17 -27.30 6.91 3.51
CA GLN A 17 -27.78 6.28 2.27
C GLN A 17 -26.77 6.39 1.14
N SER A 18 -26.05 7.51 1.06
CA SER A 18 -25.05 7.73 0.01
C SER A 18 -24.06 8.82 0.37
N LEU A 19 -22.89 8.73 -0.26
CA LEU A 19 -21.84 9.73 -0.23
C LEU A 19 -21.47 10.07 -1.68
N SER A 20 -21.38 11.36 -2.05
CA SER A 20 -21.08 11.76 -3.44
C SER A 20 -20.36 13.12 -3.54
N TRP A 21 -19.45 13.28 -4.49
CA TRP A 21 -18.93 14.61 -4.86
C TRP A 21 -20.01 15.46 -5.52
N ALA A 22 -20.10 16.74 -5.16
CA ALA A 22 -20.87 17.72 -5.91
C ALA A 22 -20.16 18.05 -7.23
N SER A 23 -20.90 18.06 -8.32
CA SER A 23 -20.40 18.44 -9.64
C SER A 23 -20.06 19.93 -9.68
N GLU A 24 -18.94 20.27 -10.34
CA GLU A 24 -18.56 21.65 -10.69
C GLU A 24 -18.44 22.64 -9.51
N ALA A 25 -18.34 22.15 -8.27
CA ALA A 25 -18.18 23.03 -7.12
C ALA A 25 -16.83 23.77 -7.15
N PRO A 26 -16.77 25.05 -6.76
CA PRO A 26 -15.52 25.83 -6.77
C PRO A 26 -14.49 25.31 -5.76
N GLN A 27 -14.95 24.67 -4.69
CA GLN A 27 -14.13 23.98 -3.70
C GLN A 27 -14.55 22.51 -3.60
N PRO A 28 -13.66 21.58 -3.18
CA PRO A 28 -14.04 20.19 -2.96
C PRO A 28 -15.25 20.12 -2.03
N THR A 29 -16.38 19.70 -2.59
CA THR A 29 -17.67 19.68 -1.90
C THR A 29 -18.26 18.30 -2.04
N PHE A 30 -18.58 17.63 -0.95
CA PHE A 30 -19.29 16.35 -0.98
C PHE A 30 -20.60 16.43 -0.23
N MET A 31 -21.52 15.57 -0.61
CA MET A 31 -22.86 15.46 -0.05
C MET A 31 -22.96 14.13 0.69
N VAL A 32 -23.53 14.16 1.89
CA VAL A 32 -23.92 12.98 2.65
C VAL A 32 -25.44 12.97 2.71
N ASN A 33 -26.08 11.93 2.19
CA ASN A 33 -27.52 11.75 2.28
C ASN A 33 -27.85 10.76 3.38
N PHE A 34 -28.85 11.11 4.20
CA PHE A 34 -29.44 10.24 5.20
C PHE A 34 -30.93 10.02 4.89
N ASP A 35 -31.55 9.07 5.58
CA ASP A 35 -33.01 9.00 5.67
C ASP A 35 -33.58 10.12 6.57
N GLU A 36 -32.87 10.48 7.64
CA GLU A 36 -33.04 11.66 8.49
C GLU A 36 -31.65 12.17 8.90
N VAL A 37 -31.39 13.48 8.88
CA VAL A 37 -30.05 13.99 9.26
C VAL A 37 -29.85 13.82 10.76
N PRO A 38 -28.85 13.04 11.21
CA PRO A 38 -28.58 12.84 12.63
C PRO A 38 -27.93 14.07 13.26
N ALA A 39 -27.92 14.07 14.59
CA ALA A 39 -26.97 14.88 15.33
C ALA A 39 -25.54 14.49 14.92
N PHE A 40 -24.67 15.48 14.74
CA PHE A 40 -23.28 15.25 14.37
C PHE A 40 -22.32 16.11 15.15
N SER A 41 -21.07 15.65 15.23
CA SER A 41 -19.95 16.47 15.69
C SER A 41 -18.83 16.43 14.67
N SER A 42 -17.94 17.43 14.75
CA SER A 42 -16.88 17.62 13.79
C SER A 42 -15.55 17.84 14.52
N HIS A 43 -14.49 17.19 14.07
CA HIS A 43 -13.17 17.29 14.68
C HIS A 43 -12.08 17.49 13.62
N SER A 44 -11.03 18.24 13.98
CA SER A 44 -9.84 18.43 13.16
C SER A 44 -8.61 17.94 13.92
N SER A 45 -7.80 17.11 13.27
CA SER A 45 -6.63 16.43 13.87
C SER A 45 -5.43 16.49 12.92
N LYS A 46 -4.23 16.22 13.47
CA LYS A 46 -2.94 16.20 12.75
C LYS A 46 -2.68 17.50 11.98
N ASP A 47 -2.68 18.61 12.70
CA ASP A 47 -2.39 19.95 12.18
C ASP A 47 -3.34 20.41 11.06
N GLY A 48 -4.60 19.97 11.08
CA GLY A 48 -5.60 20.37 10.08
C GLY A 48 -5.57 19.55 8.78
N ARG A 49 -4.83 18.44 8.72
CA ARG A 49 -4.79 17.55 7.53
C ARG A 49 -5.72 16.35 7.61
N ARG A 50 -6.38 16.13 8.76
CA ARG A 50 -7.45 15.14 8.92
C ARG A 50 -8.66 15.81 9.54
N LEU A 51 -9.80 15.68 8.88
CA LEU A 51 -11.09 16.11 9.41
C LEU A 51 -11.93 14.86 9.65
N ARG A 52 -12.78 14.88 10.68
CA ARG A 52 -13.70 13.79 11.00
C ARG A 52 -15.08 14.35 11.27
N LEU A 53 -16.09 13.71 10.69
CA LEU A 53 -17.47 13.82 11.13
C LEU A 53 -17.85 12.58 11.93
N SER A 54 -18.63 12.79 12.97
CA SER A 54 -19.14 11.79 13.89
C SER A 54 -20.66 11.84 13.87
N PHE A 55 -21.31 10.69 13.68
CA PHE A 55 -22.76 10.55 13.62
C PHE A 55 -23.20 9.49 14.66
N PRO A 56 -23.32 9.86 15.94
CA PRO A 56 -23.75 8.93 16.99
C PRO A 56 -25.17 8.45 16.76
N GLY A 57 -25.42 7.17 17.04
CA GLY A 57 -26.73 6.53 16.86
C GLY A 57 -27.09 6.24 15.41
N SER A 58 -26.17 6.45 14.46
CA SER A 58 -26.39 6.22 13.05
C SER A 58 -25.83 4.89 12.58
N ASP A 59 -26.39 4.37 11.48
CA ASP A 59 -25.84 3.24 10.74
C ASP A 59 -25.58 3.60 9.27
N MET A 60 -25.01 2.66 8.50
CA MET A 60 -24.57 2.93 7.13
C MET A 60 -25.12 1.87 6.18
N ALA A 61 -25.70 2.34 5.07
CA ALA A 61 -26.17 1.46 4.02
C ALA A 61 -25.00 0.78 3.30
N ALA A 62 -25.18 -0.49 2.91
CA ALA A 62 -24.12 -1.32 2.36
C ALA A 62 -23.54 -0.77 1.03
N GLN A 63 -24.30 0.03 0.29
CA GLN A 63 -23.85 0.68 -0.94
C GLN A 63 -23.00 1.94 -0.72
N VAL A 64 -22.93 2.45 0.50
CA VAL A 64 -22.11 3.64 0.80
C VAL A 64 -20.64 3.25 0.66
N SER A 65 -19.93 3.99 -0.19
CA SER A 65 -18.53 3.74 -0.52
C SER A 65 -17.68 4.98 -0.33
N ASP A 66 -16.37 4.77 -0.24
CA ASP A 66 -15.38 5.82 -0.15
C ASP A 66 -15.45 6.76 -1.36
N LEU A 67 -15.28 8.07 -1.12
CA LEU A 67 -15.01 9.00 -2.21
C LEU A 67 -13.52 9.10 -2.44
N MET A 68 -13.12 8.77 -3.67
CA MET A 68 -11.77 8.98 -4.15
C MET A 68 -11.42 10.47 -4.16
N GLY A 69 -10.12 10.79 -4.09
CA GLY A 69 -9.64 12.15 -3.91
C GLY A 69 -10.15 13.16 -4.96
N ASN A 70 -10.43 14.38 -4.48
CA ASN A 70 -10.84 15.51 -5.30
C ASN A 70 -9.97 16.72 -4.94
N ARG A 71 -9.17 17.19 -5.90
CA ARG A 71 -8.17 18.26 -5.73
C ARG A 71 -7.25 18.01 -4.53
N PHE A 72 -7.37 18.83 -3.48
CA PHE A 72 -6.54 18.75 -2.28
C PHE A 72 -7.12 17.82 -1.20
N VAL A 73 -8.29 17.23 -1.43
CA VAL A 73 -8.80 16.10 -0.65
C VAL A 73 -8.23 14.80 -1.24
N LYS A 74 -7.61 13.97 -0.40
CA LYS A 74 -7.08 12.64 -0.77
C LYS A 74 -8.18 11.59 -0.84
N GLY A 75 -9.19 11.72 0.01
CA GLY A 75 -10.38 10.87 0.01
C GLY A 75 -11.29 11.18 1.19
N VAL A 76 -12.51 10.66 1.12
CA VAL A 76 -13.55 10.70 2.16
C VAL A 76 -13.96 9.26 2.46
N PHE A 77 -13.86 8.84 3.71
CA PHE A 77 -13.93 7.43 4.11
C PHE A 77 -15.03 7.27 5.19
N PRO A 78 -16.23 6.79 4.81
CA PRO A 78 -17.29 6.49 5.75
C PRO A 78 -17.10 5.08 6.36
N TYR A 79 -17.32 4.92 7.66
CA TYR A 79 -17.30 3.61 8.33
C TYR A 79 -18.08 3.62 9.64
N ALA A 80 -18.64 2.48 10.03
CA ALA A 80 -19.22 2.29 11.34
C ALA A 80 -18.12 2.12 12.41
N SER A 81 -18.37 2.59 13.62
CA SER A 81 -17.59 2.30 14.81
C SER A 81 -17.55 0.80 15.08
N ASP A 82 -16.55 0.33 15.83
CA ASP A 82 -16.37 -1.09 16.14
C ASP A 82 -17.59 -1.70 16.87
N ASP A 83 -18.34 -0.89 17.63
CA ASP A 83 -19.57 -1.29 18.32
C ASP A 83 -20.84 -1.11 17.48
N GLY A 84 -20.71 -0.58 16.25
CA GLY A 84 -21.80 -0.34 15.30
C GLY A 84 -22.79 0.74 15.74
N ARG A 85 -22.45 1.56 16.74
CA ARG A 85 -23.36 2.59 17.30
C ARG A 85 -23.13 3.98 16.77
N GLU A 86 -22.12 4.18 15.95
CA GLU A 86 -21.76 5.48 15.41
C GLU A 86 -21.21 5.30 14.00
N VAL A 87 -21.47 6.27 13.12
CA VAL A 87 -20.80 6.35 11.82
C VAL A 87 -19.78 7.48 11.86
N TYR A 88 -18.57 7.20 11.40
CA TYR A 88 -17.54 8.20 11.16
C TYR A 88 -17.39 8.46 9.68
N VAL A 89 -17.07 9.71 9.32
CA VAL A 89 -16.58 10.07 7.99
C VAL A 89 -15.25 10.77 8.15
N ASP A 90 -14.18 10.09 7.75
CA ASP A 90 -12.82 10.62 7.78
C ASP A 90 -12.47 11.28 6.44
N ILE A 91 -12.00 12.53 6.49
CA ILE A 91 -11.54 13.30 5.34
C ILE A 91 -10.04 13.49 5.46
N LEU A 92 -9.29 12.99 4.48
CA LEU A 92 -7.84 13.11 4.42
C LEU A 92 -7.45 14.23 3.46
N LEU A 93 -6.62 15.17 3.89
CA LEU A 93 -6.20 16.31 3.07
C LEU A 93 -4.72 16.25 2.68
N LYS A 94 -4.39 16.84 1.52
CA LYS A 94 -3.00 17.04 1.04
C LYS A 94 -2.34 18.25 1.71
N ARG A 95 -3.11 19.25 2.07
CA ARG A 95 -2.71 20.46 2.82
C ARG A 95 -3.71 20.73 3.95
N THR A 96 -3.38 21.63 4.87
CA THR A 96 -4.27 21.94 5.98
C THR A 96 -5.55 22.59 5.47
N GLY A 97 -6.66 22.30 6.12
CA GLY A 97 -7.94 22.87 5.77
C GLY A 97 -8.98 22.65 6.85
N LYS A 98 -10.16 23.19 6.57
CA LYS A 98 -11.34 23.13 7.43
C LYS A 98 -12.53 22.64 6.60
N MET A 99 -13.57 22.25 7.30
CA MET A 99 -14.85 21.89 6.71
C MET A 99 -15.89 22.93 7.11
N ASP A 100 -16.60 23.44 6.12
CA ASP A 100 -17.85 24.18 6.31
C ASP A 100 -19.00 23.22 6.01
N ILE A 101 -19.90 23.08 6.98
CA ILE A 101 -20.99 22.10 6.95
C ILE A 101 -22.32 22.84 6.95
N SER A 102 -23.19 22.52 6.01
CA SER A 102 -24.58 23.00 6.01
C SER A 102 -25.55 21.85 5.81
N ALA A 103 -26.70 21.91 6.50
CA ALA A 103 -27.77 20.93 6.37
C ALA A 103 -28.89 21.49 5.48
N ALA A 104 -29.46 20.67 4.61
CA ALA A 104 -30.62 20.98 3.80
C ALA A 104 -31.50 19.73 3.66
N GLY A 105 -32.65 19.71 4.35
CA GLY A 105 -33.49 18.50 4.43
C GLY A 105 -32.69 17.33 4.99
N ASN A 106 -32.70 16.20 4.28
CA ASN A 106 -32.02 14.96 4.71
C ASN A 106 -30.56 14.86 4.21
N GLN A 107 -29.96 15.99 3.87
CA GLN A 107 -28.63 16.05 3.27
C GLN A 107 -27.71 16.99 4.05
N LEU A 108 -26.47 16.55 4.27
CA LEU A 108 -25.36 17.41 4.67
C LEU A 108 -24.50 17.75 3.46
N LYS A 109 -24.24 19.03 3.27
CA LYS A 109 -23.25 19.56 2.32
C LYS A 109 -21.98 19.91 3.08
N ILE A 110 -20.86 19.33 2.67
CA ILE A 110 -19.55 19.54 3.29
C ILE A 110 -18.64 20.19 2.25
N VAL A 111 -18.23 21.42 2.51
CA VAL A 111 -17.26 22.16 1.68
C VAL A 111 -15.91 22.11 2.39
N ILE A 112 -14.86 21.68 1.69
CA ILE A 112 -13.51 21.68 2.22
C ILE A 112 -12.78 22.94 1.76
N VAL A 113 -12.37 23.75 2.73
CA VAL A 113 -11.65 25.02 2.53
C VAL A 113 -10.18 24.80 2.88
N SER A 114 -9.24 25.20 2.03
CA SER A 114 -7.83 25.19 2.40
C SER A 114 -7.49 26.42 3.23
N ASP A 115 -6.63 26.25 4.24
CA ASP A 115 -6.13 27.40 5.03
C ASP A 115 -5.12 28.24 4.22
N GLU A 116 -4.52 27.66 3.18
CA GLU A 116 -3.71 28.38 2.21
C GLU A 116 -4.64 29.03 1.18
N GLY A 117 -4.61 30.36 1.14
CA GLY A 117 -5.52 31.21 0.36
C GLY A 117 -5.64 30.81 -1.12
N SER A 118 -6.81 31.08 -1.69
CA SER A 118 -7.14 30.88 -3.09
C SER A 118 -6.15 31.61 -4.01
N VAL A 119 -5.26 30.87 -4.67
CA VAL A 119 -4.47 31.41 -5.78
C VAL A 119 -5.01 30.81 -7.07
N SER A 120 -5.73 31.63 -7.82
CA SER A 120 -6.01 31.41 -9.25
C SER A 120 -4.69 31.33 -10.04
N PRO A 121 -4.58 30.55 -11.11
CA PRO A 121 -3.33 30.40 -11.84
C PRO A 121 -2.99 31.67 -12.64
N PRO A 122 -1.77 32.23 -12.55
CA PRO A 122 -1.31 33.19 -13.53
C PRO A 122 -0.57 32.51 -14.69
N VAL A 123 -0.74 33.15 -15.84
CA VAL A 123 -0.25 32.83 -17.18
C VAL A 123 1.29 32.87 -17.28
N ALA A 124 1.82 32.14 -18.25
CA ALA A 124 3.22 32.01 -18.62
C ALA A 124 4.02 33.32 -18.74
N ALA A 125 5.28 33.28 -18.31
CA ALA A 125 6.38 34.06 -18.87
C ALA A 125 7.74 33.42 -18.58
N SER A 126 8.65 33.65 -19.52
CA SER A 126 9.93 33.03 -19.85
C SER A 126 11.17 33.55 -19.09
N ASN A 127 12.21 32.70 -19.08
CA ASN A 127 13.67 32.94 -19.03
C ASN A 127 14.24 34.20 -18.35
N GLU A 128 15.20 34.01 -17.42
CA GLU A 128 16.58 34.52 -17.53
C GLU A 128 17.50 33.97 -16.42
N GLN A 129 18.72 33.57 -16.80
CA GLN A 129 19.85 33.25 -15.94
C GLN A 129 20.47 34.52 -15.32
N LYS A 130 21.11 34.41 -14.14
CA LYS A 130 22.59 34.58 -13.97
C LYS A 130 23.03 34.99 -12.54
N LYS A 131 24.16 34.36 -12.15
CA LYS A 131 25.27 34.80 -11.26
C LYS A 131 25.20 34.65 -9.73
N GLU A 132 26.11 33.78 -9.28
CA GLU A 132 26.84 33.79 -8.01
C GLU A 132 27.80 35.00 -7.91
N PRO A 133 28.18 35.40 -6.68
CA PRO A 133 29.61 35.36 -6.35
C PRO A 133 29.94 34.86 -4.93
N GLU A 134 31.14 34.31 -4.81
CA GLU A 134 31.88 34.00 -3.57
C GLU A 134 32.23 35.27 -2.75
N ARG A 135 32.31 35.14 -1.41
CA ARG A 135 33.56 35.19 -0.60
C ARG A 135 33.30 35.46 0.90
N ASP A 136 33.79 34.51 1.71
CA ASP A 136 34.86 34.67 2.72
C ASP A 136 34.62 35.26 4.14
N VAL A 137 35.40 34.67 5.06
CA VAL A 137 35.91 35.09 6.38
C VAL A 137 35.02 34.94 7.63
N GLY A 138 35.54 34.19 8.61
CA GLY A 138 35.14 34.34 10.01
C GLY A 138 35.59 33.26 10.98
N ALA A 139 36.90 33.15 11.24
CA ALA A 139 37.50 32.27 12.25
C ALA A 139 37.08 32.61 13.69
N LYS A 140 36.98 31.61 14.58
CA LYS A 140 37.56 31.73 15.94
C LYS A 140 37.95 30.39 16.56
N ALA A 141 39.13 30.43 17.16
CA ALA A 141 39.93 29.36 17.72
C ALA A 141 39.52 28.93 19.13
N GLY A 142 40.00 27.75 19.53
CA GLY A 142 39.97 27.25 20.91
C GLY A 142 40.73 25.92 21.06
N SER A 143 42.06 26.01 21.11
CA SER A 143 43.04 24.96 21.42
C SER A 143 42.78 24.31 22.81
N ILE A 144 43.22 23.10 23.20
CA ILE A 144 44.60 22.66 23.47
C ILE A 144 44.62 21.17 23.90
N LYS A 145 45.46 20.39 23.19
CA LYS A 145 46.48 19.38 23.59
C LYS A 145 46.16 18.05 24.32
N HIS A 146 46.58 16.98 23.63
CA HIS A 146 47.55 15.92 23.99
C HIS A 146 47.43 15.19 25.33
N ALA A 147 47.35 13.85 25.30
CA ALA A 147 48.57 13.02 25.32
C ALA A 147 48.29 11.49 25.33
N ARG A 148 49.10 10.81 24.50
CA ARG A 148 49.75 9.50 24.71
C ARG A 148 48.95 8.20 24.58
N ASN A 149 49.21 7.57 23.43
CA ASN A 149 49.29 6.12 23.19
C ASN A 149 50.41 5.47 24.07
N PRO A 150 50.47 4.14 24.29
CA PRO A 150 50.81 3.23 23.19
C PRO A 150 50.17 1.82 23.20
N VAL A 151 50.37 1.20 22.04
CA VAL A 151 50.14 -0.20 21.62
C VAL A 151 50.95 -1.21 22.44
N VAL A 152 50.36 -2.36 22.77
CA VAL A 152 51.05 -3.67 22.89
C VAL A 152 50.10 -4.82 22.47
N ALA A 153 50.60 -5.72 21.63
CA ALA A 153 49.98 -6.97 21.20
C ALA A 153 50.33 -8.15 22.13
N ALA A 154 49.47 -9.19 22.23
CA ALA A 154 49.85 -10.62 22.20
C ALA A 154 48.75 -11.63 22.62
N LYS A 155 48.61 -12.67 21.78
CA LYS A 155 48.48 -14.13 22.05
C LYS A 155 47.17 -14.77 22.56
N SER A 156 46.56 -15.51 21.62
CA SER A 156 46.17 -16.94 21.63
C SER A 156 46.22 -17.76 22.94
N SER A 157 45.12 -18.46 23.25
CA SER A 157 45.16 -19.80 23.84
C SER A 157 43.96 -20.65 23.41
N LYS A 158 44.26 -21.88 22.95
CA LYS A 158 43.34 -23.00 22.69
C LYS A 158 43.00 -23.66 24.03
N GLN A 159 41.76 -24.12 24.18
CA GLN A 159 41.44 -25.14 25.18
C GLN A 159 40.57 -26.24 24.58
N VAL A 160 41.13 -27.45 24.64
CA VAL A 160 40.53 -28.74 24.31
C VAL A 160 39.89 -29.28 25.59
N VAL A 161 38.62 -29.69 25.55
CA VAL A 161 38.03 -30.59 26.55
C VAL A 161 37.22 -31.68 25.84
N LYS A 162 37.44 -32.90 26.33
CA LYS A 162 37.08 -34.20 25.79
C LYS A 162 35.71 -34.66 26.35
N SER A 163 34.87 -35.17 25.46
CA SER A 163 33.80 -36.18 25.59
C SER A 163 33.10 -36.40 26.95
N GLN A 164 31.79 -36.12 26.99
CA GLN A 164 30.81 -37.00 27.63
C GLN A 164 29.63 -37.24 26.68
N GLU A 165 29.43 -38.50 26.37
CA GLU A 165 28.37 -39.07 25.55
C GLU A 165 27.14 -39.29 26.42
N ALA A 166 26.15 -38.40 26.29
CA ALA A 166 24.78 -38.66 26.70
C ALA A 166 23.98 -38.89 25.43
N ALA A 167 23.28 -40.02 25.34
CA ALA A 167 22.51 -40.46 24.19
C ALA A 167 21.54 -39.37 23.71
N VAL A 168 21.93 -38.64 22.68
CA VAL A 168 21.07 -37.69 21.96
C VAL A 168 20.09 -38.51 21.14
N LYS A 169 18.82 -38.51 21.56
CA LYS A 169 17.69 -38.88 20.70
C LYS A 169 17.87 -38.15 19.36
N LYS A 170 17.88 -38.91 18.26
CA LYS A 170 17.99 -38.39 16.89
C LYS A 170 17.05 -37.19 16.69
N PRO A 171 17.46 -36.17 15.93
CA PRO A 171 16.79 -34.89 15.88
C PRO A 171 15.34 -35.06 15.44
N ASN A 172 14.44 -34.34 16.10
CA ASN A 172 13.09 -34.10 15.64
C ASN A 172 13.13 -33.85 14.13
N THR A 173 12.42 -34.68 13.36
CA THR A 173 11.99 -34.30 12.02
C THR A 173 11.36 -32.93 12.13
N THR A 174 12.01 -31.90 11.56
CA THR A 174 11.52 -30.54 11.64
C THR A 174 10.19 -30.48 10.89
N GLN A 175 9.09 -30.60 11.63
CA GLN A 175 7.76 -30.67 11.07
C GLN A 175 7.45 -29.35 10.37
N LYS A 176 7.05 -29.41 9.09
CA LYS A 176 6.57 -28.23 8.35
C LYS A 176 5.36 -27.62 9.08
N ALA A 177 5.32 -26.29 9.17
CA ALA A 177 4.23 -25.56 9.79
C ALA A 177 2.86 -25.90 9.15
N ARG A 178 1.81 -25.87 9.96
CA ARG A 178 0.41 -26.06 9.57
C ARG A 178 -0.51 -24.96 10.11
N ALA A 179 -0.04 -24.17 11.09
CA ALA A 179 -0.83 -23.10 11.67
C ALA A 179 0.00 -21.88 12.10
N ILE A 180 -0.58 -20.69 11.92
CA ILE A 180 -0.13 -19.45 12.57
C ILE A 180 -0.63 -19.49 14.02
N LYS A 181 0.28 -19.41 14.98
CA LYS A 181 0.00 -19.42 16.42
C LYS A 181 -0.07 -18.04 17.03
N ASN A 182 0.75 -17.11 16.54
CA ASN A 182 0.79 -15.76 17.08
C ASN A 182 1.23 -14.75 16.00
N ILE A 183 0.68 -13.54 16.06
CA ILE A 183 1.19 -12.37 15.35
C ILE A 183 1.43 -11.28 16.39
N ALA A 184 2.66 -10.80 16.45
CA ALA A 184 3.06 -9.68 17.29
C ALA A 184 3.72 -8.60 16.45
N PHE A 185 3.75 -7.37 16.95
CA PHE A 185 4.45 -6.27 16.31
C PHE A 185 5.15 -5.41 17.35
N THR A 186 6.29 -4.83 16.98
CA THR A 186 7.10 -3.98 17.84
C THR A 186 7.60 -2.79 17.05
N LYS A 187 7.45 -1.59 17.60
CA LYS A 187 8.08 -0.39 17.05
C LYS A 187 9.60 -0.49 17.19
N LEU A 188 10.33 -0.28 16.10
CA LEU A 188 11.78 -0.16 16.09
C LEU A 188 12.21 1.31 16.10
N SER A 189 13.52 1.57 16.11
CA SER A 189 14.04 2.92 15.93
C SER A 189 13.59 3.54 14.61
N GLY A 190 13.28 4.84 14.63
CA GLY A 190 12.71 5.57 13.50
C GLY A 190 11.21 5.32 13.31
N SER A 191 10.76 5.31 12.06
CA SER A 191 9.36 5.00 11.68
C SER A 191 9.13 3.51 11.38
N ARG A 192 10.07 2.64 11.80
CA ARG A 192 10.08 1.22 11.44
C ARG A 192 9.26 0.38 12.40
N VAL A 193 8.65 -0.68 11.87
CA VAL A 193 7.85 -1.64 12.65
C VAL A 193 8.29 -3.05 12.28
N LEU A 194 8.60 -3.87 13.28
CA LEU A 194 8.82 -5.30 13.10
C LEU A 194 7.52 -6.04 13.35
N VAL A 195 7.04 -6.80 12.37
CA VAL A 195 5.94 -7.76 12.52
C VAL A 195 6.52 -9.16 12.60
N LYS A 196 6.07 -9.94 13.57
CA LYS A 196 6.53 -11.31 13.86
C LYS A 196 5.35 -12.27 13.75
N VAL A 197 5.37 -13.14 12.75
CA VAL A 197 4.38 -14.21 12.55
C VAL A 197 4.99 -15.52 13.03
N THR A 198 4.46 -16.10 14.11
CA THR A 198 4.95 -17.33 14.73
C THR A 198 4.07 -18.51 14.35
N MET A 199 4.68 -19.61 13.90
CA MET A 199 4.02 -20.83 13.47
C MET A 199 4.24 -22.00 14.43
N ASP A 200 3.46 -23.06 14.26
CA ASP A 200 3.52 -24.32 15.04
C ASP A 200 4.59 -25.32 14.58
N GLY A 201 5.32 -25.00 13.52
CA GLY A 201 6.41 -25.81 12.96
C GLY A 201 7.32 -24.95 12.10
N GLN A 202 8.21 -25.56 11.32
CA GLN A 202 9.13 -24.85 10.44
C GLN A 202 8.36 -23.99 9.42
N ALA A 203 8.62 -22.69 9.48
CA ALA A 203 7.97 -21.72 8.64
C ALA A 203 8.54 -21.77 7.22
N SER A 204 7.71 -21.36 6.25
CA SER A 204 8.11 -21.12 4.86
C SER A 204 7.84 -19.66 4.53
N ALA A 205 8.57 -19.11 3.55
CA ALA A 205 8.36 -17.74 3.13
C ALA A 205 6.94 -17.60 2.54
N PRO A 206 6.17 -16.57 2.93
CA PRO A 206 4.88 -16.30 2.31
C PRO A 206 5.07 -15.72 0.91
N GLY A 207 4.09 -15.96 0.03
CA GLY A 207 3.92 -15.07 -1.12
C GLY A 207 3.57 -13.68 -0.60
N ASN A 208 4.18 -12.62 -1.12
CA ASN A 208 3.90 -11.26 -0.67
C ASN A 208 3.64 -10.31 -1.84
N PHE A 209 2.73 -9.37 -1.65
CA PHE A 209 2.47 -8.30 -2.61
C PHE A 209 2.06 -7.02 -1.89
N ALA A 210 2.53 -5.88 -2.40
CA ALA A 210 2.11 -4.57 -1.92
C ALA A 210 1.03 -3.99 -2.84
N SER A 211 -0.02 -3.43 -2.26
CA SER A 211 -0.95 -2.53 -2.94
C SER A 211 -0.66 -1.10 -2.48
N ASN A 212 -0.81 -0.12 -3.36
CA ASN A 212 -0.58 1.29 -3.07
C ASN A 212 -1.88 2.09 -2.91
N ASN A 213 -3.04 1.52 -3.31
CA ASN A 213 -4.33 2.19 -3.27
C ASN A 213 -5.46 1.23 -2.84
N PRO A 214 -5.76 1.15 -1.52
CA PRO A 214 -5.03 1.77 -0.42
C PRO A 214 -3.70 1.04 -0.11
N PRO A 215 -2.73 1.70 0.57
CA PRO A 215 -1.47 1.06 0.91
C PRO A 215 -1.66 -0.17 1.80
N ARG A 216 -1.30 -1.34 1.28
CA ARG A 216 -1.41 -2.62 1.98
C ARG A 216 -0.22 -3.50 1.65
N LEU A 217 0.24 -4.30 2.60
CA LEU A 217 1.12 -5.44 2.32
C LEU A 217 0.33 -6.71 2.60
N ILE A 218 0.20 -7.58 1.61
CA ILE A 218 -0.52 -8.83 1.72
C ILE A 218 0.49 -9.98 1.73
N LEU A 219 0.30 -10.93 2.65
CA LEU A 219 1.13 -12.12 2.84
C LEU A 219 0.24 -13.37 2.75
N ASP A 220 0.52 -14.25 1.81
CA ASP A 220 -0.20 -15.50 1.57
C ASP A 220 0.60 -16.70 2.06
N PHE A 221 -0.02 -17.53 2.91
CA PHE A 221 0.55 -18.73 3.51
C PHE A 221 -0.24 -19.98 3.05
N PRO A 222 0.26 -20.71 2.04
CA PRO A 222 -0.39 -21.92 1.54
C PRO A 222 -0.31 -23.07 2.55
N GLY A 223 -1.42 -23.78 2.76
CA GLY A 223 -1.51 -24.92 3.66
C GLY A 223 -1.41 -24.57 5.15
N ILE A 224 -1.47 -23.29 5.50
CA ILE A 224 -1.40 -22.80 6.87
C ILE A 224 -2.77 -22.30 7.32
N THR A 225 -3.19 -22.70 8.51
CA THR A 225 -4.45 -22.28 9.16
C THR A 225 -4.22 -21.16 10.18
N ASN A 226 -5.26 -20.39 10.49
CA ASN A 226 -5.22 -19.39 11.54
C ASN A 226 -5.57 -20.01 12.90
N LYS A 227 -4.58 -20.15 13.79
CA LYS A 227 -4.76 -20.57 15.19
C LYS A 227 -4.40 -19.47 16.19
N THR A 228 -4.40 -18.21 15.76
CA THR A 228 -4.23 -17.06 16.65
C THR A 228 -5.48 -16.76 17.47
N GLY A 229 -6.64 -17.25 17.02
CA GLY A 229 -7.95 -16.89 17.59
C GLY A 229 -8.46 -15.50 17.19
N LYS A 230 -7.77 -14.79 16.27
CA LYS A 230 -8.09 -13.42 15.87
C LYS A 230 -8.23 -13.32 14.35
N THR A 231 -9.18 -12.51 13.88
CA THR A 231 -9.35 -12.14 12.47
C THR A 231 -8.87 -10.72 12.18
N VAL A 232 -8.78 -9.88 13.22
CA VAL A 232 -8.26 -8.51 13.17
C VAL A 232 -7.39 -8.26 14.39
N ILE A 233 -6.27 -7.56 14.19
CA ILE A 233 -5.39 -7.08 15.26
C ILE A 233 -5.12 -5.60 15.00
N GLN A 234 -5.60 -4.74 15.90
CA GLN A 234 -5.32 -3.31 15.84
C GLN A 234 -3.85 -3.07 16.22
N ALA A 235 -3.16 -2.21 15.46
CA ALA A 235 -1.74 -1.92 15.68
C ALA A 235 -1.50 -0.43 15.93
N GLY A 236 -1.93 0.44 15.01
CA GLY A 236 -1.83 1.89 15.13
C GLY A 236 -0.42 2.43 15.39
N VAL A 237 0.62 1.73 14.91
CA VAL A 237 2.02 2.00 15.26
C VAL A 237 2.89 2.19 14.01
N GLY A 238 3.69 3.26 14.00
CA GLY A 238 4.56 3.57 12.85
C GLY A 238 3.75 3.72 11.56
N VAL A 239 4.03 2.87 10.57
CA VAL A 239 3.27 2.80 9.31
C VAL A 239 2.25 1.67 9.26
N LEU A 240 2.17 0.84 10.31
CA LEU A 240 1.23 -0.26 10.41
C LEU A 240 -0.04 0.20 11.12
N ASP A 241 -1.15 0.20 10.39
CA ASP A 241 -2.46 0.60 10.92
C ASP A 241 -3.16 -0.58 11.58
N SER A 242 -3.43 -1.63 10.80
CA SER A 242 -4.09 -2.86 11.28
C SER A 242 -3.52 -4.11 10.60
N ILE A 243 -3.81 -5.27 11.19
CA ILE A 243 -3.52 -6.59 10.61
C ILE A 243 -4.83 -7.35 10.49
N ARG A 244 -5.21 -7.78 9.28
CA ARG A 244 -6.35 -8.66 9.04
C ARG A 244 -5.87 -10.06 8.68
N LEU A 245 -6.56 -11.07 9.18
CA LEU A 245 -6.31 -12.48 8.87
C LEU A 245 -7.58 -13.07 8.25
N ALA A 246 -7.43 -13.66 7.06
CA ALA A 246 -8.48 -14.42 6.40
C ALA A 246 -7.97 -15.84 6.10
N GLU A 247 -8.84 -16.84 6.23
CA GLU A 247 -8.54 -18.22 5.87
C GLU A 247 -9.57 -18.70 4.84
N ALA A 248 -9.10 -19.17 3.68
CA ALA A 248 -9.97 -19.71 2.64
C ALA A 248 -9.21 -20.71 1.78
N LYS A 249 -9.88 -21.79 1.36
CA LYS A 249 -9.38 -22.77 0.37
C LYS A 249 -7.97 -23.31 0.70
N GLY A 250 -7.70 -23.58 1.99
CA GLY A 250 -6.41 -24.10 2.44
C GLY A 250 -5.27 -23.09 2.42
N ARG A 251 -5.57 -21.79 2.47
CA ARG A 251 -4.57 -20.70 2.54
C ARG A 251 -4.98 -19.69 3.61
N SER A 252 -4.02 -19.23 4.39
CA SER A 252 -4.18 -18.05 5.24
C SER A 252 -3.61 -16.82 4.54
N ARG A 253 -4.37 -15.73 4.50
CA ARG A 253 -3.95 -14.42 3.99
C ARG A 253 -3.88 -13.44 5.15
N ILE A 254 -2.70 -12.86 5.37
CA ILE A 254 -2.51 -11.73 6.28
C ILE A 254 -2.46 -10.46 5.44
N VAL A 255 -3.26 -9.46 5.79
CA VAL A 255 -3.23 -8.13 5.18
C VAL A 255 -2.77 -7.14 6.24
N LEU A 256 -1.61 -6.53 6.02
CA LEU A 256 -1.15 -5.38 6.79
C LEU A 256 -1.71 -4.13 6.12
N GLU A 257 -2.61 -3.42 6.78
CA GLU A 257 -3.06 -2.11 6.34
C GLU A 257 -2.03 -1.07 6.75
N LEU A 258 -1.60 -0.25 5.78
CA LEU A 258 -0.46 0.63 5.96
C LEU A 258 -0.84 2.09 5.71
N LEU A 259 -0.13 2.98 6.40
CA LEU A 259 -0.26 4.42 6.18
C LEU A 259 0.47 4.89 4.90
N ARG A 260 1.45 4.11 4.43
CA ARG A 260 2.25 4.36 3.23
C ARG A 260 2.73 3.02 2.66
N THR A 261 2.94 2.95 1.35
CA THR A 261 3.52 1.77 0.71
C THR A 261 4.93 1.53 1.24
N VAL A 262 5.23 0.26 1.51
CA VAL A 262 6.56 -0.21 1.91
C VAL A 262 6.94 -1.36 1.00
N VAL A 263 8.22 -1.47 0.69
CA VAL A 263 8.79 -2.65 0.02
C VAL A 263 9.47 -3.47 1.11
N VAL A 264 9.19 -4.77 1.16
CA VAL A 264 9.75 -5.66 2.18
C VAL A 264 10.22 -6.97 1.56
N GLU A 265 11.13 -7.62 2.27
CA GLU A 265 11.48 -9.02 2.05
C GLU A 265 11.25 -9.77 3.38
N PRO A 266 10.25 -10.66 3.49
CA PRO A 266 10.00 -11.43 4.71
C PRO A 266 11.17 -12.38 5.02
N GLU A 267 11.73 -12.29 6.22
CA GLU A 267 12.84 -13.16 6.65
C GLU A 267 12.31 -14.34 7.48
N VAL A 268 12.67 -15.58 7.10
CA VAL A 268 12.27 -16.79 7.82
C VAL A 268 13.40 -17.26 8.75
N LYS A 269 13.12 -17.42 10.04
CA LYS A 269 14.04 -18.05 11.01
C LYS A 269 13.29 -19.08 11.85
N GLY A 270 13.58 -20.36 11.62
CA GLY A 270 12.93 -21.47 12.33
C GLY A 270 11.43 -21.51 12.07
N ASN A 271 10.63 -21.33 13.12
CA ASN A 271 9.16 -21.29 13.06
C ASN A 271 8.58 -19.88 12.94
N VAL A 272 9.40 -18.87 12.62
CA VAL A 272 8.99 -17.46 12.63
C VAL A 272 9.28 -16.80 11.29
N VAL A 273 8.33 -16.00 10.82
CA VAL A 273 8.50 -15.05 9.72
C VAL A 273 8.56 -13.63 10.29
N TYR A 274 9.62 -12.91 9.96
CA TYR A 274 9.87 -11.53 10.36
C TYR A 274 9.65 -10.60 9.18
N ILE A 275 8.89 -9.53 9.38
CA ILE A 275 8.63 -8.51 8.36
C ILE A 275 8.99 -7.15 8.96
N THR A 276 9.98 -6.48 8.38
CA THR A 276 10.36 -5.13 8.80
C THR A 276 9.73 -4.12 7.86
N LEU A 277 8.76 -3.36 8.37
CA LEU A 277 8.11 -2.27 7.65
C LEU A 277 8.95 -1.01 7.82
N ASP A 278 9.50 -0.50 6.73
CA ASP A 278 10.27 0.74 6.70
C ASP A 278 9.73 1.66 5.61
N ALA A 279 9.09 2.75 6.02
CA ALA A 279 8.55 3.76 5.09
C ALA A 279 9.53 4.91 4.81
N THR A 280 10.75 4.85 5.33
CA THR A 280 11.85 5.79 5.02
C THR A 280 12.80 5.23 3.96
N ALA A 281 12.75 3.92 3.70
CA ALA A 281 13.42 3.26 2.60
C ALA A 281 12.72 3.57 1.27
N VAL A 282 12.77 4.84 0.84
CA VAL A 282 12.57 5.21 -0.55
C VAL A 282 13.91 4.96 -1.25
N HIS A 283 14.07 3.84 -1.95
CA HIS A 283 15.09 3.85 -2.99
C HIS A 283 14.69 4.93 -3.99
N PRO A 284 15.56 5.91 -4.26
CA PRO A 284 15.21 6.98 -5.19
C PRO A 284 14.85 6.32 -6.52
N ALA A 285 13.64 6.62 -6.99
CA ALA A 285 13.26 6.40 -8.37
C ALA A 285 14.29 7.16 -9.23
N LYS A 286 15.26 6.44 -9.77
CA LYS A 286 16.16 7.04 -10.75
C LYS A 286 15.30 7.36 -11.96
N LYS A 287 15.16 8.66 -12.25
CA LYS A 287 14.74 9.14 -13.56
C LYS A 287 15.77 8.59 -14.55
N HIS A 288 15.44 7.52 -15.25
CA HIS A 288 16.21 7.08 -16.40
C HIS A 288 15.44 7.50 -17.64
N THR A 289 15.94 8.57 -18.26
CA THR A 289 15.90 8.70 -19.71
C THR A 289 16.27 7.36 -20.33
N ALA A 290 15.38 6.85 -21.19
CA ALA A 290 15.58 5.59 -21.89
C ALA A 290 16.88 5.66 -22.68
N VAL A 291 17.88 4.88 -22.25
CA VAL A 291 18.99 4.47 -23.09
C VAL A 291 18.87 2.96 -23.16
N PHE A 292 18.50 2.47 -24.34
CA PHE A 292 18.52 1.05 -24.66
C PHE A 292 19.98 0.61 -24.70
N SER A 293 20.43 -0.12 -23.68
CA SER A 293 21.63 -0.93 -23.78
C SER A 293 21.26 -2.38 -23.51
N ASP A 294 21.46 -3.17 -24.55
CA ASP A 294 21.13 -4.58 -24.70
C ASP A 294 22.13 -5.42 -23.91
N THR A 295 21.86 -5.62 -22.62
CA THR A 295 22.50 -6.68 -21.83
C THR A 295 21.54 -7.10 -20.71
N SER A 296 20.50 -7.83 -21.10
CA SER A 296 19.60 -8.52 -20.16
C SER A 296 20.35 -9.67 -19.48
N VAL A 297 20.60 -9.53 -18.18
CA VAL A 297 20.90 -10.69 -17.33
C VAL A 297 19.59 -11.45 -17.20
N ALA A 298 19.51 -12.64 -17.79
CA ALA A 298 18.31 -13.47 -17.75
C ALA A 298 17.83 -13.64 -16.29
N GLY A 299 16.57 -13.28 -16.06
CA GLY A 299 15.86 -13.58 -14.82
C GLY A 299 15.82 -15.09 -14.56
N LYS A 300 15.57 -15.47 -13.31
CA LYS A 300 15.45 -16.88 -12.90
C LYS A 300 14.23 -17.57 -13.51
N HIS A 301 13.22 -16.78 -13.87
CA HIS A 301 11.95 -17.22 -14.43
C HIS A 301 11.76 -16.69 -15.85
N GLN A 302 10.75 -17.18 -16.56
CA GLN A 302 10.49 -16.79 -17.95
C GLN A 302 9.00 -16.56 -18.20
N VAL A 303 8.66 -15.58 -19.03
CA VAL A 303 7.34 -15.47 -19.66
C VAL A 303 7.30 -16.44 -20.83
N GLU A 304 6.40 -17.42 -20.78
CA GLU A 304 6.24 -18.43 -21.83
C GLU A 304 5.25 -18.00 -22.91
N ASN A 305 4.23 -17.20 -22.55
CA ASN A 305 3.25 -16.70 -23.50
C ASN A 305 2.53 -15.45 -22.98
N VAL A 306 2.12 -14.58 -23.91
CA VAL A 306 1.18 -13.47 -23.66
C VAL A 306 0.11 -13.52 -24.75
N ASP A 307 -1.15 -13.69 -24.33
CA ASP A 307 -2.32 -13.78 -25.20
C ASP A 307 -3.39 -12.76 -24.78
N PHE A 308 -4.22 -12.35 -25.74
CA PHE A 308 -5.37 -11.49 -25.51
C PHE A 308 -6.64 -12.14 -26.03
N ARG A 309 -7.71 -12.14 -25.23
CA ARG A 309 -9.04 -12.60 -25.66
C ARG A 309 -10.14 -11.66 -25.21
N ARG A 310 -11.13 -11.47 -26.08
CA ARG A 310 -12.40 -10.83 -25.72
C ARG A 310 -13.26 -11.80 -24.91
N ASP A 311 -13.92 -11.31 -23.86
CA ASP A 311 -14.84 -12.11 -23.03
C ASP A 311 -16.32 -11.66 -23.14
N GLY A 312 -16.62 -10.83 -24.14
CA GLY A 312 -17.95 -10.26 -24.41
C GLY A 312 -18.26 -9.02 -23.59
N LYS A 313 -17.69 -8.89 -22.38
CA LYS A 313 -17.85 -7.73 -21.48
C LYS A 313 -16.61 -6.83 -21.42
N GLY A 314 -15.51 -7.26 -22.03
CA GLY A 314 -14.25 -6.55 -22.07
C GLY A 314 -13.14 -7.43 -22.67
N GLY A 315 -11.91 -7.21 -22.22
CA GLY A 315 -10.71 -7.92 -22.66
C GLY A 315 -10.02 -8.66 -21.52
N LYS A 316 -9.37 -9.79 -21.85
CA LYS A 316 -8.54 -10.59 -20.95
C LYS A 316 -7.14 -10.70 -21.51
N VAL A 317 -6.16 -10.23 -20.75
CA VAL A 317 -4.73 -10.49 -20.99
C VAL A 317 -4.33 -11.71 -20.17
N MET A 318 -3.84 -12.75 -20.84
CA MET A 318 -3.40 -13.99 -20.20
C MET A 318 -1.90 -14.14 -20.38
N ILE A 319 -1.20 -14.37 -19.29
CA ILE A 319 0.25 -14.49 -19.25
C ILE A 319 0.57 -15.87 -18.70
N LYS A 320 1.32 -16.67 -19.46
CA LYS A 320 1.86 -17.95 -19.04
C LYS A 320 3.31 -17.75 -18.59
N LEU A 321 3.66 -18.33 -17.45
CA LEU A 321 4.98 -18.24 -16.83
C LEU A 321 5.63 -19.62 -16.78
N SER A 322 6.96 -19.66 -16.64
CA SER A 322 7.72 -20.90 -16.47
C SER A 322 7.36 -21.68 -15.22
N ASP A 323 6.87 -20.99 -14.19
CA ASP A 323 6.47 -21.58 -12.93
C ASP A 323 5.57 -20.64 -12.10
N ALA A 324 4.96 -21.21 -11.07
CA ALA A 324 4.02 -20.53 -10.19
C ALA A 324 4.68 -19.67 -9.09
N ALA A 325 6.01 -19.65 -8.98
CA ALA A 325 6.70 -18.90 -7.93
C ALA A 325 6.90 -17.41 -8.29
N VAL A 326 6.69 -17.05 -9.56
CA VAL A 326 6.76 -15.66 -10.04
C VAL A 326 5.70 -14.80 -9.33
N ALA A 327 6.15 -13.75 -8.65
CA ALA A 327 5.27 -12.76 -8.06
C ALA A 327 4.78 -11.75 -9.11
N MET A 328 3.54 -11.26 -8.96
CA MET A 328 2.97 -10.21 -9.79
C MET A 328 2.86 -8.91 -8.99
N ASN A 329 3.47 -7.83 -9.49
CA ASN A 329 3.24 -6.48 -9.01
C ASN A 329 2.40 -5.73 -10.06
N LEU A 330 1.22 -5.26 -9.68
CA LEU A 330 0.31 -4.56 -10.59
C LEU A 330 0.09 -3.13 -10.11
N GLN A 331 0.21 -2.18 -11.03
CA GLN A 331 0.04 -0.75 -10.81
C GLN A 331 -0.94 -0.19 -11.83
N GLU A 332 -1.97 0.51 -11.36
CA GLU A 332 -2.88 1.25 -12.24
C GLU A 332 -2.36 2.67 -12.46
N GLY A 333 -2.22 3.05 -13.72
CA GLY A 333 -1.90 4.38 -14.20
C GLY A 333 -3.07 5.01 -14.93
N VAL A 334 -2.92 6.27 -15.35
CA VAL A 334 -3.94 6.95 -16.15
C VAL A 334 -3.97 6.35 -17.54
N GLY A 335 -5.02 5.60 -17.87
CA GLY A 335 -5.17 4.95 -19.19
C GLY A 335 -4.26 3.73 -19.40
N GLU A 336 -3.64 3.20 -18.36
CA GLU A 336 -2.77 2.02 -18.46
C GLU A 336 -2.72 1.19 -17.18
N ILE A 337 -2.48 -0.10 -17.32
CA ILE A 337 -2.20 -1.04 -16.24
C ILE A 337 -0.79 -1.59 -16.46
N ILE A 338 0.09 -1.40 -15.49
CA ILE A 338 1.47 -1.87 -15.54
C ILE A 338 1.59 -3.12 -14.67
N VAL A 339 2.15 -4.18 -15.23
CA VAL A 339 2.42 -5.44 -14.53
C VAL A 339 3.91 -5.74 -14.58
N ASP A 340 4.53 -5.74 -13.42
CA ASP A 340 5.93 -6.10 -13.22
C ASP A 340 6.02 -7.52 -12.65
N LEU A 341 6.86 -8.34 -13.28
CA LEU A 341 7.18 -9.71 -12.88
C LEU A 341 8.67 -9.74 -12.51
N PRO A 342 9.01 -9.69 -11.21
CA PRO A 342 10.40 -9.67 -10.75
C PRO A 342 11.16 -10.92 -11.17
N ASP A 343 12.46 -10.78 -11.43
CA ASP A 343 13.38 -11.87 -11.78
C ASP A 343 12.85 -12.78 -12.91
N THR A 344 12.07 -12.21 -13.82
CA THR A 344 11.41 -12.90 -14.92
C THR A 344 11.89 -12.31 -16.24
N HIS A 345 12.29 -13.16 -17.17
CA HIS A 345 12.75 -12.74 -18.50
C HIS A 345 11.66 -12.93 -19.56
N VAL A 346 11.51 -11.96 -20.45
CA VAL A 346 10.70 -12.05 -21.66
C VAL A 346 11.58 -12.46 -22.84
N PRO A 347 11.35 -13.62 -23.46
CA PRO A 347 12.02 -14.02 -24.71
C PRO A 347 11.88 -12.96 -25.81
N PRO A 348 12.88 -12.76 -26.69
CA PRO A 348 12.80 -11.76 -27.76
C PRO A 348 11.52 -11.83 -28.60
N GLU A 349 11.01 -13.02 -28.88
CA GLU A 349 9.78 -13.27 -29.64
C GLU A 349 8.50 -12.79 -28.93
N LEU A 350 8.53 -12.62 -27.61
CA LEU A 350 7.43 -12.10 -26.80
C LEU A 350 7.62 -10.61 -26.43
N GLN A 351 8.77 -10.02 -26.73
CA GLN A 351 9.02 -8.59 -26.53
C GLN A 351 8.38 -7.76 -27.65
N ARG A 352 7.05 -7.67 -27.63
CA ARG A 352 6.26 -7.04 -28.69
C ARG A 352 5.05 -6.28 -28.13
N SER A 353 4.49 -5.43 -28.97
CA SER A 353 3.20 -4.78 -28.74
C SER A 353 2.11 -5.56 -29.46
N LEU A 354 1.06 -5.95 -28.73
CA LEU A 354 -0.17 -6.48 -29.30
C LEU A 354 -1.17 -5.33 -29.48
N ASP A 355 -1.53 -5.00 -30.72
CA ASP A 355 -2.68 -4.12 -30.98
C ASP A 355 -3.97 -4.96 -30.92
N VAL A 356 -4.86 -4.57 -30.02
CA VAL A 356 -6.14 -5.25 -29.78
C VAL A 356 -7.33 -4.29 -29.87
N SER A 357 -7.11 -3.13 -30.50
CA SER A 357 -8.11 -2.08 -30.63
C SER A 357 -9.36 -2.52 -31.43
N ASP A 358 -9.20 -3.40 -32.41
CA ASP A 358 -10.27 -3.94 -33.25
C ASP A 358 -11.25 -4.88 -32.51
N PHE A 359 -10.87 -5.36 -31.32
CA PHE A 359 -11.71 -6.29 -30.54
C PHE A 359 -12.80 -5.59 -29.73
N ALA A 360 -13.02 -4.29 -29.92
CA ALA A 360 -14.07 -3.50 -29.28
C ALA A 360 -14.09 -3.65 -27.75
N THR A 361 -12.92 -3.67 -27.13
CA THR A 361 -12.72 -3.66 -25.67
C THR A 361 -12.10 -2.32 -25.24
N PRO A 362 -12.09 -1.98 -23.93
CA PRO A 362 -11.34 -0.82 -23.47
C PRO A 362 -9.84 -0.93 -23.74
N VAL A 363 -9.29 -2.15 -23.77
CA VAL A 363 -7.87 -2.40 -24.05
C VAL A 363 -7.57 -2.04 -25.52
N ARG A 364 -6.48 -1.30 -25.72
CA ARG A 364 -5.98 -0.89 -27.04
C ARG A 364 -4.67 -1.60 -27.37
N TYR A 365 -3.75 -1.62 -26.41
CA TYR A 365 -2.43 -2.23 -26.60
C TYR A 365 -2.03 -3.06 -25.40
N VAL A 366 -1.27 -4.13 -25.64
CA VAL A 366 -0.54 -4.88 -24.62
C VAL A 366 0.93 -4.91 -25.02
N ASP A 367 1.73 -4.08 -24.38
CA ASP A 367 3.18 -4.04 -24.59
C ASP A 367 3.85 -5.00 -23.62
N THR A 368 4.70 -5.89 -24.09
CA THR A 368 5.50 -6.79 -23.25
C THR A 368 6.98 -6.52 -23.51
N LEU A 369 7.77 -6.31 -22.46
CA LEU A 369 9.19 -5.99 -22.58
C LEU A 369 10.00 -6.48 -21.39
N ASN A 370 11.30 -6.63 -21.57
CA ASN A 370 12.23 -6.73 -20.45
C ASN A 370 12.52 -5.34 -19.85
N GLN A 371 12.57 -5.27 -18.53
CA GLN A 371 13.01 -4.11 -17.77
C GLN A 371 14.07 -4.54 -16.75
N GLY A 372 15.34 -4.43 -17.16
CA GLY A 372 16.45 -4.94 -16.36
C GLY A 372 16.37 -6.48 -16.26
N LYS A 373 16.16 -6.99 -15.04
CA LYS A 373 15.98 -8.44 -14.77
C LYS A 373 14.52 -8.88 -14.70
N ASN A 374 13.60 -7.94 -14.88
CA ASN A 374 12.17 -8.15 -14.69
C ASN A 374 11.45 -8.14 -16.05
N ALA A 375 10.31 -8.80 -16.11
CA ALA A 375 9.40 -8.67 -17.23
C ALA A 375 8.37 -7.60 -16.88
N ARG A 376 8.09 -6.69 -17.82
CA ARG A 376 7.06 -5.67 -17.68
C ARG A 376 6.04 -5.82 -18.80
N LEU A 377 4.76 -5.85 -18.41
CA LEU A 377 3.64 -5.68 -19.32
C LEU A 377 2.98 -4.32 -19.08
N VAL A 378 2.63 -3.62 -20.16
CA VAL A 378 1.87 -2.37 -20.11
C VAL A 378 0.61 -2.55 -20.94
N ILE A 379 -0.55 -2.57 -20.27
CA ILE A 379 -1.86 -2.74 -20.89
C ILE A 379 -2.47 -1.35 -21.01
N LYS A 380 -2.47 -0.78 -22.20
CA LYS A 380 -3.07 0.54 -22.47
C LYS A 380 -4.57 0.37 -22.68
N ALA A 381 -5.36 1.14 -21.94
CA ALA A 381 -6.81 1.12 -21.98
C ALA A 381 -7.37 2.52 -22.19
N ALA A 382 -8.46 2.62 -22.95
CA ALA A 382 -9.12 3.88 -23.27
C ALA A 382 -10.46 4.00 -22.54
N GLY A 383 -10.84 5.24 -22.24
CA GLY A 383 -12.08 5.54 -21.54
C GLY A 383 -12.02 5.16 -20.05
N ARG A 384 -13.19 5.11 -19.42
CA ARG A 384 -13.32 4.56 -18.06
C ARG A 384 -13.29 3.04 -18.17
N TYR A 385 -12.47 2.41 -17.34
CA TYR A 385 -12.39 0.96 -17.27
C TYR A 385 -12.27 0.53 -15.82
N GLU A 386 -12.65 -0.71 -15.57
CA GLU A 386 -12.33 -1.44 -14.35
C GLU A 386 -11.41 -2.60 -14.69
N HIS A 387 -10.60 -3.05 -13.74
CA HIS A 387 -9.75 -4.20 -13.94
C HIS A 387 -9.70 -5.14 -12.74
N THR A 388 -9.43 -6.42 -13.02
CA THR A 388 -9.19 -7.44 -12.00
C THR A 388 -8.02 -8.31 -12.43
N ALA A 389 -7.16 -8.71 -11.50
CA ALA A 389 -6.06 -9.63 -11.79
C ALA A 389 -6.10 -10.86 -10.89
N ILE A 390 -5.90 -12.03 -11.48
CA ILE A 390 -5.92 -13.33 -10.80
C ILE A 390 -4.69 -14.13 -11.27
N GLN A 391 -4.00 -14.76 -10.33
CA GLN A 391 -2.94 -15.73 -10.62
C GLN A 391 -3.37 -17.11 -10.13
N SER A 392 -3.32 -18.10 -11.03
CA SER A 392 -3.62 -19.50 -10.74
C SER A 392 -2.45 -20.36 -11.22
N GLY A 393 -1.59 -20.76 -10.29
CA GLY A 393 -0.35 -21.44 -10.63
C GLY A 393 0.58 -20.53 -11.43
N ASP A 394 0.97 -21.02 -12.61
CA ASP A 394 1.87 -20.36 -13.56
C ASP A 394 1.12 -19.49 -14.58
N GLN A 395 -0.17 -19.21 -14.36
CA GLN A 395 -0.99 -18.40 -15.24
C GLN A 395 -1.52 -17.16 -14.52
N ILE A 396 -1.29 -15.99 -15.11
CA ILE A 396 -1.88 -14.71 -14.71
C ILE A 396 -2.97 -14.34 -15.72
N ILE A 397 -4.11 -13.86 -15.22
CA ILE A 397 -5.22 -13.35 -16.02
C ILE A 397 -5.59 -11.96 -15.51
N ILE A 398 -5.49 -10.96 -16.40
CA ILE A 398 -5.92 -9.58 -16.14
C ILE A 398 -7.14 -9.33 -17.00
N THR A 399 -8.25 -9.01 -16.37
CA THR A 399 -9.50 -8.66 -17.06
C THR A 399 -9.72 -7.17 -16.98
N VAL A 400 -10.11 -6.54 -18.09
CA VAL A 400 -10.37 -5.10 -18.21
C VAL A 400 -11.75 -4.90 -18.85
N ARG A 401 -12.60 -4.07 -18.25
CA ARG A 401 -14.01 -3.88 -18.66
C ARG A 401 -14.42 -2.43 -18.74
#